data_AF-A0A1U7SZT1-F1
#
_entry.id   AF-A0A1U7SZT1-F1
#
_cell.length_a   1.000
_cell.length_b   1.000
_cell.length_c   1.000
_cell.angle_alpha   90.00
_cell.angle_beta   90.00
_cell.angle_gamma   90.00
#
_symmetry.space_group_name_H-M   'P 1'
#
loop_
_entity.id
_entity.type
_entity.pdbx_description
1 polymer ?
#
loop_
_entity_poly.entity_id
_entity_poly.type
_entity_poly.pdbx_seq_one_letter_code
_entity_poly.pdbx_strand_id
1 'polypeptide(L)'
;LSEEMETEKNIESCSFTGFKANELTQLPRHLDAERIYLFILKTHNFDKRVFKTWKTHFLSEASIALLHDCFWWWFLHKFKPDRENQDCLFDRISESYVTLFMSIPLRRKDAFFQVYPDCLAQAIYATFQEAFPESSKLFNDEFKEDLGNNIFLWLS
;
A
#
# COMPACT_ATOMS: atom_id res chain seq x y z
N LEU A 1 -27.14 -23.36 -2.86
CA LEU A 1 -25.99 -23.65 -1.98
C LEU A 1 -24.94 -22.61 -2.30
N SER A 2 -25.20 -21.38 -1.87
CA SER A 2 -24.27 -20.26 -1.97
C SER A 2 -23.72 -20.09 -0.57
N GLU A 3 -22.78 -20.99 -0.22
CA GLU A 3 -21.91 -20.79 0.92
C GLU A 3 -21.16 -19.50 0.65
N GLU A 4 -21.42 -18.55 1.53
CA GLU A 4 -20.70 -17.30 1.68
C GLU A 4 -19.21 -17.59 1.49
N MET A 5 -18.59 -16.97 0.49
CA MET A 5 -17.15 -16.80 0.47
C MET A 5 -16.79 -16.09 1.77
N GLU A 6 -16.55 -16.87 2.83
CA GLU A 6 -15.91 -16.39 4.04
C GLU A 6 -14.58 -15.82 3.57
N THR A 7 -14.57 -14.51 3.34
CA THR A 7 -13.40 -13.78 2.87
C THR A 7 -12.28 -14.11 3.86
N GLU A 8 -11.25 -14.83 3.43
CA GLU A 8 -10.14 -15.30 4.25
C GLU A 8 -9.66 -14.21 5.21
N LYS A 9 -10.07 -14.30 6.48
CA LYS A 9 -9.79 -13.30 7.53
C LYS A 9 -8.46 -13.55 8.24
N ASN A 10 -7.81 -14.66 7.89
CA ASN A 10 -6.49 -15.05 8.36
C ASN A 10 -5.48 -14.89 7.21
N ILE A 11 -4.32 -14.35 7.53
CA ILE A 11 -3.22 -14.16 6.60
C ILE A 11 -2.65 -15.47 6.05
N GLU A 12 -2.73 -16.57 6.82
CA GLU A 12 -2.23 -17.89 6.42
C GLU A 12 -2.98 -18.45 5.21
N SER A 13 -4.31 -18.24 5.18
CA SER A 13 -5.16 -18.64 4.05
C SER A 13 -4.96 -17.77 2.82
N CYS A 14 -4.60 -16.48 3.00
CA CYS A 14 -4.43 -15.54 1.90
C CYS A 14 -3.42 -16.02 0.86
N SER A 15 -3.74 -15.92 -0.42
CA SER A 15 -2.83 -16.26 -1.52
C SER A 15 -2.59 -15.07 -2.44
N PHE A 16 -1.34 -14.93 -2.88
CA PHE A 16 -1.00 -14.06 -4.00
C PHE A 16 -1.24 -14.83 -5.30
N THR A 17 -2.01 -14.27 -6.22
CA THR A 17 -2.43 -14.95 -7.46
C THR A 17 -1.38 -14.90 -8.59
N GLY A 18 -0.20 -14.35 -8.31
CA GLY A 18 0.89 -14.16 -9.26
C GLY A 18 0.93 -12.75 -9.85
N PHE A 19 2.12 -12.33 -10.28
CA PHE A 19 2.32 -11.05 -10.93
C PHE A 19 1.76 -11.06 -12.36
N LYS A 20 1.12 -9.95 -12.75
CA LYS A 20 0.68 -9.68 -14.11
C LYS A 20 1.13 -8.29 -14.50
N ALA A 21 1.88 -8.16 -15.60
CA ALA A 21 2.46 -6.86 -15.99
C ALA A 21 1.42 -5.74 -16.16
N ASN A 22 0.26 -6.06 -16.76
CA ASN A 22 -0.74 -5.06 -17.17
C ASN A 22 -1.93 -4.93 -16.20
N GLU A 23 -1.87 -5.56 -15.03
CA GLU A 23 -2.98 -5.59 -14.07
C GLU A 23 -2.46 -5.57 -12.63
N LEU A 24 -3.08 -4.78 -11.77
CA LEU A 24 -2.81 -4.81 -10.33
C LEU A 24 -3.50 -6.03 -9.71
N THR A 25 -2.75 -6.76 -8.89
CA THR A 25 -3.35 -7.80 -8.06
C THR A 25 -4.24 -7.12 -7.02
N GLN A 26 -5.53 -7.48 -7.00
CA GLN A 26 -6.52 -6.89 -6.09
C GLN A 26 -6.09 -7.07 -4.63
N LEU A 27 -6.37 -6.08 -3.78
CA LEU A 27 -6.14 -6.24 -2.34
C LEU A 27 -7.06 -7.35 -1.80
N PRO A 28 -6.63 -8.07 -0.76
CA PRO A 28 -7.45 -9.10 -0.13
C PRO A 28 -8.83 -8.54 0.26
N ARG A 29 -9.85 -9.39 0.17
CA ARG A 29 -11.24 -9.04 0.51
C ARG A 29 -11.81 -7.86 -0.32
N HIS A 30 -11.21 -7.57 -1.48
CA HIS A 30 -11.59 -6.46 -2.37
C HIS A 30 -11.57 -5.11 -1.66
N LEU A 31 -10.59 -4.90 -0.76
CA LEU A 31 -10.38 -3.61 -0.13
C LEU A 31 -10.10 -2.54 -1.18
N ASP A 32 -10.69 -1.37 -0.95
CA ASP A 32 -10.63 -0.23 -1.86
C ASP A 32 -9.47 0.69 -1.42
N ALA A 33 -8.42 0.70 -2.24
CA ALA A 33 -7.22 1.51 -2.02
C ALA A 33 -7.52 3.01 -1.88
N GLU A 34 -8.51 3.54 -2.62
CA GLU A 34 -8.88 4.95 -2.49
C GLU A 34 -9.49 5.24 -1.13
N ARG A 35 -10.34 4.34 -0.62
CA ARG A 35 -10.94 4.48 0.72
C ARG A 35 -9.89 4.40 1.82
N ILE A 36 -8.92 3.49 1.69
CA ILE A 36 -7.80 3.37 2.63
C ILE A 36 -6.99 4.68 2.65
N TYR A 37 -6.58 5.21 1.50
CA TYR A 37 -5.87 6.49 1.46
C TYR A 37 -6.70 7.65 2.01
N LEU A 38 -8.00 7.71 1.70
CA LEU A 38 -8.89 8.73 2.25
C LEU A 38 -9.01 8.65 3.76
N PHE A 39 -8.99 7.44 4.34
CA PHE A 39 -8.94 7.25 5.77
C PHE A 39 -7.63 7.81 6.35
N ILE A 40 -6.47 7.40 5.82
CA ILE A 40 -5.17 7.90 6.28
C ILE A 40 -5.07 9.43 6.19
N LEU A 41 -5.40 10.03 5.03
CA LEU A 41 -5.31 11.48 4.85
C LEU A 41 -6.19 12.29 5.81
N LYS A 42 -7.34 11.73 6.23
CA LYS A 42 -8.22 12.39 7.22
C LYS A 42 -7.61 12.34 8.62
N THR A 43 -6.85 11.31 8.98
CA THR A 43 -6.22 11.19 10.30
C THR A 43 -5.09 12.20 10.52
N HIS A 44 -4.42 12.62 9.45
CA HIS A 44 -3.32 13.59 9.50
C HIS A 44 -3.75 15.06 9.68
N ASN A 45 -5.06 15.36 9.66
CA ASN A 45 -5.61 16.70 9.96
C ASN A 45 -4.98 17.87 9.17
N PHE A 46 -4.67 17.67 7.88
CA PHE A 46 -4.14 18.75 7.03
C PHE A 46 -5.10 19.93 6.90
N ASP A 47 -4.56 21.13 6.65
CA ASP A 47 -5.38 22.25 6.19
C ASP A 47 -6.17 21.87 4.94
N LYS A 48 -7.40 22.39 4.80
CA LYS A 48 -8.33 22.03 3.72
C LYS A 48 -7.73 22.17 2.32
N ARG A 49 -6.87 23.18 2.08
CA ARG A 49 -6.23 23.38 0.76
C ARG A 49 -5.15 22.33 0.49
N VAL A 50 -4.38 22.00 1.52
CA VAL A 50 -3.34 20.96 1.47
C VAL A 50 -3.98 19.59 1.28
N PHE A 51 -5.00 19.26 2.08
CA PHE A 51 -5.77 18.04 1.95
C PHE A 51 -6.32 17.84 0.53
N LYS A 52 -6.98 18.87 -0.04
CA LYS A 52 -7.53 18.79 -1.40
C LYS A 52 -6.44 18.51 -2.45
N THR A 53 -5.27 19.09 -2.26
CA THR A 53 -4.12 18.92 -3.17
C THR A 53 -3.50 17.53 -3.01
N TRP A 54 -3.24 17.07 -1.79
CA TRP A 54 -2.61 15.77 -1.57
C TRP A 54 -3.55 14.64 -1.96
N LYS A 55 -4.84 14.78 -1.67
CA LYS A 55 -5.87 13.84 -2.11
C LYS A 55 -5.77 13.54 -3.62
N THR A 56 -5.55 14.53 -4.48
CA THR A 56 -5.46 14.25 -5.93
C THR A 56 -4.23 13.44 -6.30
N HIS A 57 -3.13 13.56 -5.56
CA HIS A 57 -1.89 12.82 -5.82
C HIS A 57 -1.94 11.41 -5.22
N PHE A 58 -2.47 11.27 -4.00
CA PHE A 58 -2.65 9.96 -3.35
C PHE A 58 -3.66 9.06 -4.07
N LEU A 59 -4.68 9.64 -4.70
CA LEU A 59 -5.68 8.91 -5.49
C LEU A 59 -5.32 8.81 -6.97
N SER A 60 -4.09 9.16 -7.36
CA SER A 60 -3.62 8.93 -8.72
C SER A 60 -3.36 7.44 -8.97
N GLU A 61 -3.47 6.98 -10.22
CA GLU A 61 -3.22 5.59 -10.60
C GLU A 61 -1.86 5.09 -10.12
N ALA A 62 -0.81 5.92 -10.25
CA ALA A 62 0.54 5.59 -9.79
C ALA A 62 0.62 5.37 -8.27
N SER A 63 -0.07 6.19 -7.48
CA SER A 63 -0.10 6.04 -6.02
C SER A 63 -0.95 4.85 -5.57
N ILE A 64 -2.02 4.54 -6.30
CA ILE A 64 -2.84 3.34 -6.06
C ILE A 64 -2.04 2.08 -6.39
N ALA A 65 -1.31 2.06 -7.50
CA ALA A 65 -0.40 0.98 -7.87
C ALA A 65 0.65 0.74 -6.78
N LEU A 66 1.27 1.81 -6.26
CA LEU A 66 2.22 1.71 -5.15
C LEU A 66 1.62 1.05 -3.91
N LEU A 67 0.38 1.37 -3.52
CA LEU A 67 -0.27 0.71 -2.39
C LEU A 67 -0.45 -0.78 -2.63
N HIS A 68 -1.00 -1.16 -3.79
CA HIS A 68 -1.23 -2.56 -4.14
C HIS A 68 0.08 -3.36 -4.19
N ASP A 69 1.07 -2.86 -4.92
CA ASP A 69 2.30 -3.61 -5.16
C ASP A 69 3.18 -3.66 -3.92
N CYS A 70 3.31 -2.57 -3.15
CA CYS A 70 4.04 -2.60 -1.89
C CYS A 70 3.36 -3.52 -0.86
N PHE A 71 2.02 -3.55 -0.81
CA PHE A 71 1.29 -4.49 0.03
C PHE A 71 1.64 -5.95 -0.34
N TRP A 72 1.55 -6.31 -1.62
CA TRP A 72 1.82 -7.67 -2.06
C TRP A 72 3.29 -8.05 -1.94
N TRP A 73 4.20 -7.11 -2.21
CA TRP A 73 5.63 -7.32 -2.00
C TRP A 73 5.90 -7.63 -0.53
N TRP A 74 5.33 -6.83 0.39
CA TRP A 74 5.50 -7.04 1.82
C TRP A 74 4.90 -8.36 2.30
N PHE A 75 3.72 -8.71 1.77
CA PHE A 75 3.08 -9.99 2.07
C PHE A 75 3.96 -11.17 1.67
N LEU A 76 4.52 -11.15 0.46
CA LEU A 76 5.44 -12.19 0.00
C LEU A 76 6.70 -12.20 0.86
N HIS A 77 7.29 -11.04 1.15
CA HIS A 77 8.49 -10.93 1.97
C HIS A 77 8.32 -11.57 3.36
N LYS A 78 7.21 -11.29 4.05
CA LYS A 78 7.01 -11.71 5.45
C LYS A 78 6.33 -13.07 5.62
N PHE A 79 5.39 -13.43 4.75
CA PHE A 79 4.48 -14.57 5.01
C PHE A 79 4.58 -15.68 3.98
N LYS A 80 4.80 -15.35 2.70
CA LYS A 80 4.91 -16.33 1.61
C LYS A 80 6.08 -15.99 0.68
N PRO A 81 7.34 -16.20 1.11
CA PRO A 81 8.52 -15.79 0.35
C PRO A 81 8.51 -16.33 -1.08
N ASP A 82 8.45 -15.40 -2.02
CA ASP A 82 8.53 -15.65 -3.46
C ASP A 82 9.35 -14.53 -4.08
N ARG A 83 10.62 -14.82 -4.38
CA ARG A 83 11.57 -13.81 -4.84
C ARG A 83 11.28 -13.35 -6.27
N GLU A 84 10.84 -14.26 -7.13
CA GLU A 84 10.57 -13.94 -8.54
C GLU A 84 9.43 -12.93 -8.64
N ASN A 85 8.33 -13.18 -7.94
CA ASN A 85 7.22 -12.23 -7.91
C ASN A 85 7.57 -10.94 -7.16
N GLN A 86 8.39 -10.98 -6.11
CA GLN A 86 8.88 -9.78 -5.44
C GLN A 86 9.72 -8.90 -6.36
N ASP A 87 10.61 -9.48 -7.17
CA ASP A 87 11.44 -8.73 -8.12
C ASP A 87 10.55 -8.04 -9.17
N CYS A 88 9.56 -8.75 -9.74
CA CYS A 88 8.61 -8.14 -10.69
C CYS A 88 7.74 -7.04 -10.05
N LEU A 89 7.26 -7.23 -8.81
CA LEU A 89 6.53 -6.21 -8.08
C LEU A 89 7.42 -4.99 -7.81
N PHE A 90 8.68 -5.19 -7.44
CA PHE A 90 9.61 -4.11 -7.16
C PHE A 90 9.94 -3.27 -8.40
N ASP A 91 10.05 -3.90 -9.58
CA ASP A 91 10.19 -3.18 -10.84
C ASP A 91 8.99 -2.25 -11.09
N ARG A 92 7.76 -2.75 -10.90
CA ARG A 92 6.53 -1.93 -11.07
C ARG A 92 6.36 -0.87 -9.98
N ILE A 93 6.80 -1.14 -8.74
CA ILE A 93 6.89 -0.15 -7.66
C ILE A 93 7.81 1.00 -8.10
N SER A 94 8.99 0.67 -8.64
CA SER A 94 9.97 1.66 -9.09
C SER A 94 9.41 2.54 -10.22
N GLU A 95 8.77 1.93 -11.23
CA GLU A 95 8.12 2.66 -12.32
C GLU A 95 6.97 3.56 -11.84
N SER A 96 6.12 3.03 -10.95
CA SER A 96 4.99 3.77 -10.38
C SER A 96 5.46 4.94 -9.52
N TYR A 97 6.54 4.76 -8.76
CA TYR A 97 7.16 5.83 -7.97
C TYR A 97 7.71 6.95 -8.85
N VAL A 98 8.45 6.61 -9.91
CA VAL A 98 8.96 7.61 -10.87
C VAL A 98 7.80 8.35 -11.53
N THR A 99 6.74 7.64 -11.92
CA THR A 99 5.53 8.23 -12.52
C THR A 99 4.86 9.21 -11.56
N LEU A 100 4.66 8.82 -10.29
CA LEU A 100 4.13 9.69 -9.25
C LEU A 100 5.03 10.92 -9.08
N PHE A 101 6.34 10.73 -8.93
CA PHE A 101 7.33 11.79 -8.76
C PHE A 101 7.31 12.81 -9.90
N MET A 102 7.18 12.37 -11.15
CA MET A 102 7.09 13.26 -12.30
C MET A 102 5.75 14.02 -12.35
N SER A 103 4.67 13.44 -11.81
CA SER A 103 3.36 14.09 -11.76
C SER A 103 3.26 15.23 -10.73
N ILE A 104 4.12 15.23 -9.70
CA ILE A 104 4.09 16.27 -8.65
C ILE A 104 4.80 17.55 -9.14
N PRO A 105 4.14 18.72 -9.10
CA PRO A 105 4.78 19.99 -9.44
C PRO A 105 6.00 20.27 -8.56
N LEU A 106 7.10 20.76 -9.17
CA LEU A 106 8.37 21.02 -8.48
C LEU A 106 8.21 21.79 -7.16
N ARG A 107 7.39 22.85 -7.15
CA ARG A 107 7.13 23.69 -5.96
C ARG A 107 6.49 22.97 -4.77
N ARG A 108 5.97 21.76 -4.96
CA ARG A 108 5.31 20.93 -3.93
C ARG A 108 5.99 19.60 -3.70
N LYS A 109 7.02 19.29 -4.48
CA LYS A 109 7.65 17.98 -4.55
C LYS A 109 8.22 17.58 -3.19
N ASP A 110 9.08 18.42 -2.63
CA ASP A 110 9.70 18.16 -1.32
C ASP A 110 8.65 17.99 -0.22
N ALA A 111 7.68 18.91 -0.14
CA ALA A 111 6.62 18.85 0.87
C ALA A 111 5.73 17.61 0.74
N PHE A 112 5.49 17.12 -0.48
CA PHE A 112 4.72 15.91 -0.72
C PHE A 112 5.53 14.65 -0.35
N PHE A 113 6.76 14.54 -0.82
CA PHE A 113 7.59 13.37 -0.56
C PHE A 113 8.13 13.30 0.87
N GLN A 114 8.08 14.40 1.62
CA GLN A 114 8.32 14.37 3.07
C GLN A 114 7.26 13.58 3.85
N VAL A 115 6.01 13.55 3.35
CA VAL A 115 4.88 12.87 4.04
C VAL A 115 4.46 11.57 3.37
N TYR A 116 4.76 11.41 2.08
CA TYR A 116 4.25 10.31 1.27
C TYR A 116 4.67 8.93 1.79
N PRO A 117 5.95 8.67 2.12
CA PRO A 117 6.37 7.34 2.59
C PRO A 117 5.65 6.91 3.87
N ASP A 118 5.48 7.82 4.83
CA ASP A 118 4.76 7.56 6.08
C ASP A 118 3.28 7.23 5.82
N CYS A 119 2.60 8.04 4.99
CA CYS A 119 1.22 7.77 4.60
C CYS A 119 1.06 6.43 3.85
N LEU A 120 2.01 6.06 2.99
CA LEU A 120 2.00 4.78 2.28
C LEU A 120 2.18 3.60 3.25
N ALA A 121 3.13 3.68 4.17
CA ALA A 121 3.35 2.66 5.20
C ALA A 121 2.10 2.47 6.08
N GLN A 122 1.46 3.57 6.50
CA GLN A 122 0.20 3.53 7.24
C GLN A 122 -0.94 2.91 6.43
N ALA A 123 -1.04 3.22 5.13
CA ALA A 123 -2.04 2.64 4.25
C ALA A 123 -1.85 1.12 4.07
N ILE A 124 -0.60 0.65 3.91
CA ILE A 124 -0.27 -0.77 3.82
C ILE A 124 -0.63 -1.46 5.15
N TYR A 125 -0.22 -0.90 6.28
CA TYR A 125 -0.56 -1.43 7.59
C TYR A 125 -2.07 -1.50 7.84
N ALA A 126 -2.81 -0.44 7.50
CA ALA A 126 -4.27 -0.41 7.59
C ALA A 126 -4.90 -1.51 6.72
N THR A 127 -4.37 -1.71 5.51
CA THR A 127 -4.79 -2.81 4.64
C THR A 127 -4.61 -4.18 5.31
N PHE A 128 -3.46 -4.44 5.95
CA PHE A 128 -3.24 -5.70 6.68
C PHE A 128 -4.24 -5.89 7.83
N GLN A 129 -4.47 -4.85 8.63
CA GLN A 129 -5.41 -4.90 9.76
C GLN A 129 -6.85 -5.14 9.30
N GLU A 130 -7.30 -4.44 8.25
CA GLU A 130 -8.64 -4.61 7.71
C GLU A 130 -8.82 -5.94 6.97
N ALA A 131 -7.79 -6.38 6.24
CA ALA A 131 -7.80 -7.64 5.51
C ALA A 131 -7.83 -8.84 6.47
N PHE A 132 -7.01 -8.82 7.52
CA PHE A 132 -6.76 -10.00 8.35
C PHE A 132 -6.99 -9.76 9.85
N PRO A 133 -8.23 -9.50 10.28
CA PRO A 133 -8.53 -9.20 11.68
C PRO A 133 -8.16 -10.36 12.63
N GLU A 134 -8.21 -11.61 12.17
CA GLU A 134 -7.85 -12.80 12.97
C GLU A 134 -6.33 -12.95 13.15
N SER A 135 -5.55 -12.31 12.29
CA SER A 135 -4.09 -12.28 12.35
C SER A 135 -3.54 -11.01 13.00
N SER A 136 -4.40 -10.15 13.56
CA SER A 136 -4.03 -8.85 14.16
C SER A 136 -2.88 -8.92 15.16
N LYS A 137 -2.73 -10.03 15.89
CA LYS A 137 -1.61 -10.30 16.81
C LYS A 137 -0.23 -10.30 16.14
N LEU A 138 -0.16 -10.54 14.83
CA LEU A 138 1.08 -10.54 14.04
C LEU A 138 1.49 -9.13 13.61
N PHE A 139 0.56 -8.17 13.61
CA PHE A 139 0.79 -6.80 13.17
C PHE A 139 1.14 -5.89 14.36
N ASN A 140 2.14 -6.32 15.13
CA ASN A 140 2.63 -5.65 16.32
C ASN A 140 3.53 -4.44 15.97
N ASP A 141 4.18 -3.85 16.97
CA ASP A 141 5.02 -2.67 16.76
C ASP A 141 6.29 -2.98 15.94
N GLU A 142 6.86 -4.17 16.09
CA GLU A 142 7.97 -4.64 15.25
C GLU A 142 7.57 -4.72 13.78
N PHE A 143 6.37 -5.25 13.48
CA PHE A 143 5.83 -5.27 12.12
C PHE A 143 5.69 -3.86 11.53
N LYS A 144 5.21 -2.89 12.33
CA LYS A 144 5.08 -1.49 11.89
C LYS A 144 6.44 -0.86 11.63
N GLU A 145 7.40 -1.05 12.53
CA GLU A 145 8.75 -0.51 12.42
C GLU A 145 9.45 -1.06 11.17
N ASP A 146 9.42 -2.37 10.99
CA ASP A 146 9.99 -3.05 9.82
C ASP A 146 9.37 -2.55 8.51
N LEU A 147 8.03 -2.48 8.46
CA LEU A 147 7.31 -2.00 7.28
C LEU A 147 7.65 -0.53 6.99
N GLY A 148 7.62 0.33 8.01
CA GLY A 148 7.94 1.74 7.89
C GLY A 148 9.36 1.97 7.40
N ASN A 149 10.34 1.29 8.01
CA ASN A 149 11.75 1.36 7.63
C ASN A 149 11.97 0.90 6.18
N ASN A 150 11.30 -0.17 5.76
CA ASN A 150 11.40 -0.68 4.39
C ASN A 150 10.84 0.30 3.36
N ILE A 151 9.64 0.84 3.59
CA ILE A 151 9.04 1.84 2.69
C ILE A 151 9.87 3.12 2.66
N PHE A 152 10.38 3.57 3.81
CA PHE A 152 11.22 4.76 3.88
C PHE A 152 12.54 4.54 3.13
N LEU A 153 13.16 3.37 3.25
CA LEU A 153 14.39 3.03 2.51
C LEU A 153 14.20 3.12 0.99
N TRP A 154 13.02 2.74 0.48
CA TRP A 154 12.75 2.77 -0.97
C TRP A 154 12.42 4.15 -1.50
N LEU A 155 11.74 4.97 -0.70
CA LEU A 155 11.12 6.21 -1.17
C LEU A 155 11.83 7.49 -0.70
N SER A 156 12.92 7.36 0.07
CA SER A 156 13.69 8.50 0.61
C SER A 156 14.95 8.82 -0.16
#